data_AF-A0A9E5HKM9-F1
#
_entry.id   AF-A0A9E5HKM9-F1
#
_cell.length_a   1.000
_cell.length_b   1.000
_cell.length_c   1.000
_cell.angle_alpha   90.00
_cell.angle_beta   90.00
_cell.angle_gamma   90.00
#
_symmetry.space_group_name_H-M   'P 1'
#
loop_
_entity.id
_entity.type
_entity.pdbx_description
1 polymer ?
#
loop_
_entity_poly.entity_id
_entity_poly.type
_entity_poly.pdbx_seq_one_letter_code
_entity_poly.pdbx_strand_id
1 'polypeptide(L)'
;MQITSKAIAQTRPAFSRASLSFTFLAFVALLWMQTLAAAARGAPATFADLVEQVGGAVVNITTTTKMATPIGPQGIVPEGSPFEDLFRGPNNGQRGPRSASALGAGFVISEDGYVVTNNHVIAGADEIEVEFINGDIFPAKIVGTDANIDIAVLKIDADNPFEYVAFGNSDVARVGDWVMAMGNPLGQGFSVSAGIISARNRELSGPYDDYIQTDAAINRGNSGGPLFNMDGEVIGVNTAIISPSGGSIGLGFSMASNTVDPVVKQLKEYGEVRRGWLGVNIGSVNDEMAKALGLDEPTGAIIRDVFDGPAKDAGLKTMDVIVMFDGKEVADSGALVRIVGGTPVGATVKTIVLRDGKRMSIDVVLGQRPEPNALAQSDKPAEPEQQGLLGMQLSEITPDMRSDMNLSDEVTGVLLLSVEVDSLAAASGLAAGDVITDAAQNPVEEIADLVEQVENATDAGRESLLLLVRRDGEPRFVVLKLN
;
A
#
# COMPACT_ATOMS: atom_id res chain seq x y z
N MET A 1 60.68 71.33 65.39
CA MET A 1 59.93 71.60 64.15
C MET A 1 59.51 70.24 63.58
N GLN A 2 58.30 69.78 63.90
CA GLN A 2 57.76 68.51 63.41
C GLN A 2 57.27 68.71 61.96
N ILE A 3 57.82 67.95 61.02
CA ILE A 3 57.33 67.87 59.64
C ILE A 3 56.59 66.54 59.50
N THR A 4 55.27 66.61 59.40
CA THR A 4 54.38 65.49 59.07
C THR A 4 54.40 65.23 57.57
N SER A 5 54.83 64.05 57.13
CA SER A 5 54.60 63.57 55.76
C SER A 5 53.25 62.87 55.67
N LYS A 6 52.36 63.37 54.81
CA LYS A 6 51.09 62.70 54.47
C LYS A 6 51.37 61.65 53.39
N ALA A 7 51.21 60.37 53.72
CA ALA A 7 51.13 59.31 52.74
C ALA A 7 49.73 59.30 52.10
N ILE A 8 49.67 59.42 50.77
CA ILE A 8 48.43 59.26 49.99
C ILE A 8 48.25 57.77 49.73
N ALA A 9 47.22 57.16 50.33
CA ALA A 9 46.84 55.79 50.06
C ALA A 9 46.11 55.71 48.70
N GLN A 10 46.77 55.15 47.68
CA GLN A 10 46.08 54.71 46.45
C GLN A 10 45.23 53.49 46.77
N THR A 11 43.92 53.65 46.84
CA THR A 11 42.97 52.54 46.87
C THR A 11 43.00 51.84 45.51
N ARG A 12 43.60 50.65 45.44
CA ARG A 12 43.43 49.75 44.29
C ARG A 12 41.94 49.40 44.17
N PRO A 13 41.32 49.50 42.98
CA PRO A 13 39.93 49.08 42.82
C PRO A 13 39.83 47.60 43.15
N ALA A 14 39.10 47.27 44.21
CA ALA A 14 38.77 45.89 44.55
C ALA A 14 37.83 45.37 43.47
N PHE A 15 38.36 44.66 42.47
CA PHE A 15 37.53 43.84 41.61
C PHE A 15 36.81 42.83 42.51
N SER A 16 35.50 43.02 42.68
CA SER A 16 34.71 42.15 43.55
C SER A 16 34.75 40.74 42.96
N ARG A 17 34.92 39.72 43.83
CA ARG A 17 34.88 38.30 43.41
C ARG A 17 33.57 37.94 42.67
N ALA A 18 32.51 38.72 42.89
CA ALA A 18 31.25 38.61 42.17
C ALA A 18 31.38 38.96 40.67
N SER A 19 32.19 39.95 40.31
CA SER A 19 32.44 40.32 38.90
C SER A 19 33.12 39.17 38.15
N LEU A 20 34.14 38.54 38.72
CA LEU A 20 34.86 37.42 38.08
C LEU A 20 33.96 36.18 37.89
N SER A 21 33.07 35.90 38.86
CA SER A 21 32.16 34.76 38.81
C SER A 21 31.07 34.94 37.75
N PHE A 22 30.59 36.18 37.57
CA PHE A 22 29.60 36.49 36.55
C PHE A 22 30.19 36.40 35.13
N THR A 23 31.43 36.84 34.94
CA THR A 23 32.12 36.71 33.64
C THR A 23 32.38 35.25 33.30
N PHE A 24 32.74 34.42 34.28
CA PHE A 24 32.93 32.98 34.07
C PHE A 24 31.61 32.27 33.72
N LEU A 25 30.52 32.56 34.45
CA LEU A 25 29.21 31.98 34.12
C LEU A 25 28.71 32.41 32.72
N ALA A 26 28.90 33.69 32.36
CA ALA A 26 28.55 34.18 31.03
C ALA A 26 29.38 33.50 29.94
N PHE A 27 30.67 33.22 30.19
CA PHE A 27 31.53 32.50 29.27
C PHE A 27 31.12 31.03 29.10
N VAL A 28 30.76 30.36 30.20
CA VAL A 28 30.20 28.99 30.15
C VAL A 28 28.86 28.98 29.41
N ALA A 29 27.97 29.93 29.69
CA ALA A 29 26.70 30.04 28.97
C ALA A 29 26.89 30.29 27.47
N LEU A 30 27.88 31.11 27.08
CA LEU A 30 28.23 31.30 25.67
C LEU A 30 28.77 30.02 25.02
N LEU A 31 29.62 29.26 25.72
CA LEU A 31 30.12 27.97 25.25
C LEU A 31 28.98 26.97 25.04
N TRP A 32 28.01 26.92 25.95
CA TRP A 32 26.81 26.10 25.81
C TRP A 32 25.89 26.58 24.68
N MET A 33 25.77 27.89 24.46
CA MET A 33 25.03 28.45 23.32
C MET A 33 25.70 28.13 21.98
N GLN A 34 27.03 28.02 21.91
CA GLN A 34 27.72 27.62 20.68
C GLN A 34 27.53 26.14 20.34
N THR A 35 27.25 25.27 21.33
CA THR A 35 26.90 23.86 21.05
C THR A 35 25.48 23.68 20.50
N LEU A 36 24.59 24.67 20.66
CA LEU A 36 23.21 24.63 20.14
C LEU A 36 23.11 25.04 18.66
N ALA A 37 24.15 25.66 18.09
CA ALA A 37 24.15 26.14 16.70
C ALA A 37 24.49 25.05 15.65
N ALA A 38 24.70 23.80 16.06
CA ALA A 38 25.13 22.70 15.18
C ALA A 38 24.01 21.76 14.68
N ALA A 39 22.73 22.04 14.97
CA ALA A 39 21.62 21.17 14.56
C ALA A 39 20.95 21.57 13.24
N ALA A 40 21.56 22.43 12.43
CA ALA A 40 21.18 22.57 11.03
C ALA A 40 21.90 21.46 10.23
N ARG A 41 21.25 20.30 10.06
CA ARG A 41 21.74 19.27 9.15
C ARG A 41 21.68 19.82 7.72
N GLY A 42 22.79 20.37 7.23
CA GLY A 42 22.95 20.71 5.82
C GLY A 42 22.92 19.45 4.96
N ALA A 43 22.88 19.62 3.63
CA ALA A 43 23.06 18.49 2.73
C ALA A 43 24.39 17.76 3.05
N PRO A 44 24.41 16.41 3.03
CA PRO A 44 25.61 15.67 3.32
C PRO A 44 26.72 16.04 2.33
N ALA A 45 27.95 16.18 2.84
CA ALA A 45 29.11 16.46 1.98
C ALA A 45 29.44 15.25 1.08
N THR A 46 29.13 14.04 1.55
CA THR A 46 29.32 12.77 0.84
C THR A 46 28.37 11.71 1.39
N PHE A 47 28.08 10.69 0.59
CA PHE A 47 27.39 9.46 1.01
C PHE A 47 28.38 8.30 1.25
N ALA A 48 29.68 8.50 1.03
CA ALA A 48 30.68 7.42 1.07
C ALA A 48 30.70 6.68 2.42
N ASP A 49 30.66 7.40 3.54
CA ASP A 49 30.67 6.81 4.88
C ASP A 49 29.42 5.94 5.12
N LEU A 50 28.27 6.39 4.60
CA LEU A 50 27.03 5.61 4.66
C LEU A 50 27.14 4.33 3.83
N VAL A 51 27.75 4.40 2.64
CA VAL A 51 28.01 3.24 1.79
C VAL A 51 28.94 2.24 2.47
N GLU A 52 30.02 2.70 3.11
CA GLU A 52 30.94 1.84 3.86
C GLU A 52 30.25 1.18 5.05
N GLN A 53 29.35 1.91 5.74
CA GLN A 53 28.58 1.40 6.87
C GLN A 53 27.59 0.29 6.49
N VAL A 54 26.88 0.42 5.37
CA VAL A 54 25.74 -0.47 5.03
C VAL A 54 26.03 -1.46 3.90
N GLY A 55 27.09 -1.24 3.13
CA GLY A 55 27.34 -1.95 1.88
C GLY A 55 27.54 -3.46 2.06
N GLY A 56 28.13 -3.90 3.17
CA GLY A 56 28.35 -5.32 3.45
C GLY A 56 27.06 -6.12 3.72
N ALA A 57 25.96 -5.44 4.03
CA ALA A 57 24.64 -6.07 4.22
C ALA A 57 23.79 -6.13 2.95
N VAL A 58 24.18 -5.42 1.87
CA VAL A 58 23.41 -5.40 0.62
C VAL A 58 23.90 -6.48 -0.32
N VAL A 59 22.98 -7.21 -0.93
CA VAL A 59 23.27 -8.40 -1.72
C VAL A 59 22.62 -8.35 -3.09
N ASN A 60 23.24 -9.03 -4.04
CA ASN A 60 22.69 -9.33 -5.36
C ASN A 60 21.95 -10.68 -5.28
N ILE A 61 20.78 -10.76 -5.92
CA ILE A 61 19.97 -11.98 -5.98
C ILE A 61 19.91 -12.44 -7.41
N THR A 62 20.42 -13.65 -7.64
CA THR A 62 20.36 -14.32 -8.93
C THR A 62 19.43 -15.51 -8.81
N THR A 63 18.48 -15.61 -9.74
CA THR A 63 17.57 -16.76 -9.83
C THR A 63 17.84 -17.53 -11.10
N THR A 64 17.60 -18.85 -11.05
CA THR A 64 17.65 -19.72 -12.22
C THR A 64 16.35 -20.51 -12.34
N THR A 65 15.74 -20.47 -13.53
CA THR A 65 14.58 -21.32 -13.86
C THR A 65 14.97 -22.30 -14.98
N LYS A 66 14.79 -23.59 -14.73
CA LYS A 66 15.04 -24.70 -15.66
C LYS A 66 13.81 -24.89 -16.55
N MET A 67 13.83 -24.31 -17.74
CA MET A 67 12.75 -24.54 -18.71
C MET A 67 12.82 -25.95 -19.30
N ALA A 68 11.74 -26.72 -19.19
CA ALA A 68 11.65 -28.11 -19.68
C ALA A 68 11.47 -28.24 -21.20
N THR A 69 11.32 -27.13 -21.95
CA THR A 69 10.94 -27.20 -23.38
C THR A 69 11.95 -26.46 -24.27
N PRO A 70 12.65 -27.15 -25.19
CA PRO A 70 13.44 -26.49 -26.22
C PRO A 70 12.52 -25.82 -27.24
N ILE A 71 12.34 -24.50 -27.16
CA ILE A 71 11.92 -23.73 -28.33
C ILE A 71 13.18 -23.60 -29.21
N GLY A 72 13.26 -24.44 -30.24
CA GLY A 72 14.27 -24.28 -31.29
C GLY A 72 14.08 -22.93 -31.99
N PRO A 73 15.15 -22.22 -32.37
CA PRO A 73 14.99 -20.98 -33.10
C PRO A 73 14.45 -21.28 -34.50
N GLN A 74 13.18 -20.98 -34.76
CA GLN A 74 12.71 -20.67 -36.11
C GLN A 74 13.07 -19.20 -36.41
N GLY A 75 14.37 -18.94 -36.54
CA GLY A 75 14.85 -17.77 -37.27
C GLY A 75 14.96 -18.17 -38.73
N ILE A 76 13.93 -17.92 -39.54
CA ILE A 76 14.01 -18.09 -40.99
C ILE A 76 14.81 -16.90 -41.51
N VAL A 77 16.13 -17.06 -41.62
CA VAL A 77 16.95 -16.18 -42.46
C VAL A 77 16.87 -16.77 -43.88
N PRO A 78 16.38 -16.02 -44.89
CA PRO A 78 16.31 -16.53 -46.26
C PRO A 78 17.70 -16.95 -46.78
N GLU A 79 17.79 -18.10 -47.44
CA GLU A 79 19.02 -18.58 -48.09
C GLU A 79 19.56 -17.52 -49.07
N GLY A 80 20.84 -17.15 -48.92
CA GLY A 80 21.50 -16.13 -49.73
C GLY A 80 21.51 -14.71 -49.13
N SER A 81 21.07 -14.52 -47.88
CA SER A 81 21.16 -13.21 -47.23
C SER A 81 22.62 -12.87 -46.82
N PRO A 82 23.03 -11.59 -46.84
CA PRO A 82 24.36 -11.15 -46.40
C PRO A 82 24.69 -11.46 -44.92
N PHE A 83 23.71 -11.91 -44.14
CA PHE A 83 23.83 -12.25 -42.72
C PHE A 83 23.92 -13.76 -42.47
N GLU A 84 23.86 -14.60 -43.52
CA GLU A 84 23.86 -16.07 -43.41
C GLU A 84 25.10 -16.61 -42.67
N ASP A 85 26.26 -16.02 -42.92
CA ASP A 85 27.54 -16.44 -42.31
C ASP A 85 27.73 -15.92 -40.87
N LEU A 86 26.96 -14.92 -40.43
CA LEU A 86 27.03 -14.38 -39.07
C LEU A 86 26.29 -15.27 -38.05
N PHE A 87 25.30 -16.05 -38.53
CA PHE A 87 24.48 -16.95 -37.70
C PHE A 87 24.90 -18.43 -37.77
N ARG A 88 25.84 -18.79 -38.66
CA ARG A 88 26.56 -20.09 -38.64
C ARG A 88 27.79 -20.00 -37.72
N GLY A 89 27.58 -19.75 -36.43
CA GLY A 89 28.65 -19.86 -35.43
C GLY A 89 29.11 -21.33 -35.24
N PRO A 90 30.33 -21.57 -34.71
CA PRO A 90 30.87 -22.92 -34.53
C PRO A 90 29.98 -23.74 -33.59
N ASN A 91 29.37 -24.77 -34.16
CA ASN A 91 28.40 -25.63 -33.50
C ASN A 91 29.11 -26.61 -32.54
N ASN A 92 29.35 -26.21 -31.29
CA ASN A 92 29.71 -27.13 -30.20
C ASN A 92 28.47 -27.45 -29.34
N GLY A 93 27.69 -28.44 -29.79
CA GLY A 93 27.54 -29.69 -29.04
C GLY A 93 26.77 -29.79 -27.71
N GLN A 94 26.13 -28.76 -27.14
CA GLN A 94 25.27 -28.96 -25.96
C GLN A 94 23.91 -28.26 -26.08
N ARG A 95 22.93 -28.99 -26.61
CA ARG A 95 21.49 -28.67 -26.44
C ARG A 95 21.04 -29.16 -25.06
N GLY A 96 21.41 -28.42 -24.02
CA GLY A 96 20.77 -28.50 -22.70
C GLY A 96 19.55 -27.57 -22.63
N PRO A 97 18.65 -27.75 -21.65
CA PRO A 97 17.60 -26.77 -21.36
C PRO A 97 18.23 -25.38 -21.19
N ARG A 98 17.68 -24.36 -21.86
CA ARG A 98 18.10 -22.98 -21.65
C ARG A 98 17.56 -22.53 -20.29
N SER A 99 18.45 -22.24 -19.36
CA SER A 99 18.11 -21.55 -18.12
C SER A 99 17.80 -20.08 -18.42
N ALA A 100 16.70 -19.56 -17.88
CA ALA A 100 16.48 -18.12 -17.79
C ALA A 100 16.92 -17.66 -16.40
N SER A 101 17.67 -16.56 -16.32
CA SER A 101 18.09 -15.96 -15.06
C SER A 101 17.48 -14.58 -14.86
N ALA A 102 16.87 -14.33 -13.71
CA ALA A 102 16.47 -12.98 -13.29
C ALA A 102 17.43 -12.46 -12.22
N LEU A 103 17.63 -11.14 -12.23
CA LEU A 103 18.57 -10.45 -11.34
C LEU A 103 17.85 -9.34 -10.58
N GLY A 104 18.05 -9.31 -9.27
CA GLY A 104 17.52 -8.31 -8.36
C GLY A 104 18.49 -8.03 -7.21
N ALA A 105 18.06 -7.25 -6.24
CA ALA A 105 18.82 -6.95 -5.03
C ALA A 105 18.06 -7.43 -3.78
N GLY A 106 18.78 -7.51 -2.69
CA GLY A 106 18.23 -7.76 -1.36
C GLY A 106 19.14 -7.18 -0.29
N PHE A 107 18.78 -7.39 0.97
CA PHE A 107 19.61 -6.98 2.10
C PHE A 107 19.44 -7.92 3.29
N VAL A 108 20.52 -8.15 4.02
CA VAL A 108 20.56 -8.99 5.22
C VAL A 108 20.00 -8.21 6.40
N ILE A 109 19.09 -8.82 7.15
CA ILE A 109 18.40 -8.20 8.30
C ILE A 109 18.74 -8.83 9.65
N SER A 110 19.60 -9.86 9.67
CA SER A 110 20.05 -10.50 10.90
C SER A 110 21.36 -11.26 10.73
N GLU A 111 22.11 -11.39 11.83
CA GLU A 111 23.40 -12.08 11.89
C GLU A 111 23.34 -13.55 11.46
N ASP A 112 22.18 -14.19 11.61
CA ASP A 112 21.92 -15.58 11.24
C ASP A 112 21.47 -15.75 9.77
N GLY A 113 21.45 -14.68 8.97
CA GLY A 113 21.33 -14.78 7.51
C GLY A 113 19.90 -14.75 6.96
N TYR A 114 18.99 -14.00 7.58
CA TYR A 114 17.72 -13.66 6.92
C TYR A 114 17.93 -12.50 5.93
N VAL A 115 17.40 -12.66 4.72
CA VAL A 115 17.52 -11.69 3.63
C VAL A 115 16.14 -11.26 3.16
N VAL A 116 15.94 -9.96 2.96
CA VAL A 116 14.70 -9.39 2.39
C VAL A 116 14.93 -9.01 0.93
N THR A 117 13.93 -9.29 0.10
CA THR A 117 13.88 -8.88 -1.32
C THR A 117 12.43 -8.73 -1.77
N ASN A 118 12.20 -8.41 -3.04
CA ASN A 118 10.86 -8.44 -3.60
C ASN A 118 10.42 -9.87 -3.98
N ASN A 119 9.13 -10.16 -3.86
CA ASN A 119 8.57 -11.45 -4.27
C ASN A 119 8.73 -11.69 -5.77
N HIS A 120 8.52 -10.67 -6.62
CA HIS A 120 8.66 -10.83 -8.07
C HIS A 120 10.09 -11.16 -8.52
N VAL A 121 11.11 -10.86 -7.70
CA VAL A 121 12.51 -11.18 -8.01
C VAL A 121 12.75 -12.69 -7.94
N ILE A 122 12.05 -13.38 -7.04
CA ILE A 122 12.24 -14.80 -6.73
C ILE A 122 11.10 -15.71 -7.19
N ALA A 123 10.03 -15.14 -7.73
CA ALA A 123 8.86 -15.88 -8.19
C ALA A 123 9.21 -16.85 -9.32
N GLY A 124 8.90 -18.15 -9.13
CA GLY A 124 9.12 -19.19 -10.14
C GLY A 124 10.59 -19.61 -10.33
N ALA A 125 11.48 -19.20 -9.42
CA ALA A 125 12.87 -19.65 -9.41
C ALA A 125 12.98 -21.09 -8.89
N ASP A 126 13.77 -21.93 -9.57
CA ASP A 126 14.14 -23.26 -9.07
C ASP A 126 15.31 -23.19 -8.09
N GLU A 127 16.26 -22.30 -8.37
CA GLU A 127 17.46 -22.06 -7.57
C GLU A 127 17.63 -20.55 -7.36
N ILE A 128 18.03 -20.17 -6.15
CA ILE A 128 18.26 -18.78 -5.74
C ILE A 128 19.66 -18.71 -5.12
N GLU A 129 20.48 -17.81 -5.63
CA GLU A 129 21.81 -17.49 -5.11
C GLU A 129 21.85 -16.04 -4.63
N VAL A 130 22.50 -15.84 -3.49
CA VAL A 130 22.72 -14.53 -2.87
C VAL A 130 24.22 -14.25 -2.92
N GLU A 131 24.59 -13.16 -3.59
CA GLU A 131 25.97 -12.75 -3.79
C GLU A 131 26.24 -11.43 -3.05
N PHE A 132 27.29 -11.40 -2.24
CA PHE A 132 27.73 -10.24 -1.47
C PHE A 132 28.70 -9.36 -2.25
N ILE A 133 28.89 -8.11 -1.80
CA ILE A 133 29.82 -7.15 -2.43
C ILE A 133 31.28 -7.61 -2.45
N ASN A 134 31.66 -8.49 -1.51
CA ASN A 134 32.99 -9.09 -1.45
C ASN A 134 33.17 -10.30 -2.42
N GLY A 135 32.10 -10.71 -3.10
CA GLY A 135 32.07 -11.84 -4.04
C GLY A 135 31.68 -13.19 -3.41
N ASP A 136 31.37 -13.25 -2.12
CA ASP A 136 30.88 -14.49 -1.50
C ASP A 136 29.46 -14.81 -2.00
N ILE A 137 29.22 -16.08 -2.31
CA ILE A 137 27.94 -16.57 -2.86
C ILE A 137 27.37 -17.66 -1.95
N PHE A 138 26.09 -17.52 -1.61
CA PHE A 138 25.36 -18.46 -0.76
C PHE A 138 24.07 -18.93 -1.45
N PRO A 139 23.77 -20.25 -1.44
CA PRO A 139 22.46 -20.73 -1.84
C PRO A 139 21.41 -20.28 -0.82
N ALA A 140 20.27 -19.81 -1.31
CA ALA A 140 19.19 -19.30 -0.48
C ALA A 140 17.95 -20.20 -0.52
N LYS A 141 17.26 -20.29 0.62
CA LYS A 141 15.95 -20.95 0.74
C LYS A 141 14.88 -19.91 0.97
N ILE A 142 13.72 -20.08 0.34
CA ILE A 142 12.55 -19.24 0.62
C ILE A 142 12.02 -19.61 2.01
N VAL A 143 11.93 -18.62 2.89
CA VAL A 143 11.27 -18.74 4.19
C VAL A 143 9.77 -18.51 4.02
N GLY A 144 9.40 -17.50 3.24
CA GLY A 144 8.03 -17.19 2.89
C GLY A 144 7.95 -15.97 1.98
N THR A 145 6.78 -15.76 1.39
CA THR A 145 6.53 -14.65 0.47
C THR A 145 5.17 -14.01 0.72
N ASP A 146 5.05 -12.76 0.29
CA ASP A 146 3.82 -12.00 0.31
C ASP A 146 3.65 -11.24 -0.99
N ALA A 147 2.84 -11.81 -1.89
CA ALA A 147 2.59 -11.23 -3.20
C ALA A 147 1.81 -9.89 -3.12
N ASN A 148 1.10 -9.62 -2.02
CA ASN A 148 0.23 -8.44 -1.92
C ASN A 148 1.02 -7.13 -1.72
N ILE A 149 2.17 -7.20 -1.06
CA ILE A 149 3.10 -6.07 -0.92
C ILE A 149 4.44 -6.32 -1.61
N ASP A 150 4.50 -7.41 -2.39
CA ASP A 150 5.66 -7.82 -3.17
C ASP A 150 6.95 -8.01 -2.34
N ILE A 151 6.86 -8.69 -1.20
CA ILE A 151 8.01 -8.97 -0.31
C ILE A 151 8.28 -10.47 -0.20
N ALA A 152 9.55 -10.84 -0.13
CA ALA A 152 9.99 -12.19 0.19
C ALA A 152 11.09 -12.17 1.25
N VAL A 153 11.09 -13.21 2.08
CA VAL A 153 12.16 -13.48 3.05
C VAL A 153 12.87 -14.76 2.64
N LEU A 154 14.19 -14.66 2.51
CA LEU A 154 15.08 -15.78 2.22
C LEU A 154 15.94 -16.10 3.44
N LYS A 155 16.49 -17.31 3.48
CA LYS A 155 17.47 -17.77 4.46
C LYS A 155 18.72 -18.26 3.75
N ILE A 156 19.86 -17.74 4.16
CA ILE A 156 21.21 -18.19 3.76
C ILE A 156 21.96 -18.68 5.00
N ASP A 157 22.90 -19.59 4.82
CA ASP A 157 23.67 -20.22 5.90
C ASP A 157 25.18 -19.99 5.69
N ALA A 158 25.89 -19.61 6.74
CA ALA A 158 27.35 -19.48 6.77
C ALA A 158 27.92 -19.87 8.14
N ASP A 159 29.22 -20.13 8.18
CA ASP A 159 29.93 -20.48 9.43
C ASP A 159 30.15 -19.25 10.33
N ASN A 160 30.20 -18.05 9.76
CA ASN A 160 30.41 -16.78 10.47
C ASN A 160 29.14 -15.93 10.46
N PRO A 161 28.93 -15.06 11.48
CA PRO A 161 27.82 -14.11 11.48
C PRO A 161 27.89 -13.15 10.28
N PHE A 162 26.73 -12.81 9.72
CA PHE A 162 26.62 -11.84 8.63
C PHE A 162 26.57 -10.40 9.14
N GLU A 163 27.11 -9.46 8.35
CA GLU A 163 26.76 -8.04 8.48
C GLU A 163 25.30 -7.83 8.06
N TYR A 164 24.58 -6.98 8.80
CA TYR A 164 23.16 -6.77 8.60
C TYR A 164 22.74 -5.33 8.89
N VAL A 165 21.57 -4.95 8.36
CA VAL A 165 20.94 -3.64 8.57
C VAL A 165 19.61 -3.78 9.30
N ALA A 166 19.20 -2.72 9.99
CA ALA A 166 17.92 -2.65 10.68
C ALA A 166 16.89 -1.85 9.88
N PHE A 167 15.62 -2.19 10.05
CA PHE A 167 14.54 -1.32 9.62
C PHE A 167 14.47 -0.07 10.49
N GLY A 168 14.38 1.09 9.84
CA GLY A 168 14.08 2.37 10.47
C GLY A 168 12.57 2.62 10.48
N ASN A 169 12.17 3.68 11.17
CA ASN A 169 10.77 4.09 11.21
C ASN A 169 10.43 4.99 10.00
N SER A 170 9.69 4.47 9.02
CA SER A 170 9.29 5.25 7.85
C SER A 170 8.29 6.38 8.18
N ASP A 171 7.57 6.29 9.30
CA ASP A 171 6.55 7.29 9.67
C ASP A 171 7.13 8.64 10.08
N VAL A 172 8.37 8.66 10.54
CA VAL A 172 9.06 9.92 10.89
C VAL A 172 9.78 10.56 9.70
N ALA A 173 9.87 9.86 8.57
CA ALA A 173 10.51 10.37 7.37
C ALA A 173 9.67 11.47 6.72
N ARG A 174 10.31 12.51 6.17
CA ARG A 174 9.63 13.69 5.61
C ARG A 174 10.03 13.91 4.16
N VAL A 175 9.10 14.51 3.41
CA VAL A 175 9.41 15.02 2.07
C VAL A 175 10.58 16.00 2.15
N GLY A 176 11.60 15.77 1.34
CA GLY A 176 12.87 16.50 1.34
C GLY A 176 14.00 15.89 2.15
N ASP A 177 13.74 14.85 2.97
CA ASP A 177 14.82 14.14 3.66
C ASP A 177 15.68 13.37 2.63
N TRP A 178 17.00 13.39 2.83
CA TRP A 178 17.96 12.67 1.98
C TRP A 178 17.83 11.16 2.14
N VAL A 179 17.92 10.46 1.02
CA VAL A 179 17.86 9.00 0.95
C VAL A 179 18.89 8.46 -0.01
N MET A 180 19.29 7.21 0.21
CA MET A 180 20.21 6.47 -0.65
C MET A 180 19.62 5.11 -1.00
N ALA A 181 19.45 4.84 -2.29
CA ALA A 181 19.10 3.53 -2.79
C ALA A 181 20.36 2.76 -3.18
N MET A 182 20.37 1.46 -2.87
CA MET A 182 21.50 0.58 -3.18
C MET A 182 21.01 -0.74 -3.79
N GLY A 183 21.76 -1.26 -4.76
CA GLY A 183 21.45 -2.51 -5.45
C GLY A 183 22.49 -2.83 -6.52
N ASN A 184 22.20 -3.79 -7.40
CA ASN A 184 23.08 -4.19 -8.50
C ASN A 184 22.35 -4.02 -9.84
N PRO A 185 22.27 -2.80 -10.39
CA PRO A 185 21.52 -2.57 -11.61
C PRO A 185 22.20 -3.29 -12.78
N LEU A 186 21.42 -4.09 -13.51
CA LEU A 186 21.84 -4.81 -14.72
C LEU A 186 23.00 -5.81 -14.51
N GLY A 187 23.33 -6.20 -13.28
CA GLY A 187 24.40 -7.16 -12.99
C GLY A 187 25.81 -6.64 -13.26
N GLN A 188 26.00 -5.32 -13.35
CA GLN A 188 27.30 -4.69 -13.64
C GLN A 188 28.13 -4.37 -12.38
N GLY A 189 27.60 -4.71 -11.20
CA GLY A 189 28.21 -4.43 -9.91
C GLY A 189 27.31 -3.57 -9.03
N PHE A 190 27.57 -3.61 -7.72
CA PHE A 190 26.84 -2.80 -6.75
C PHE A 190 26.95 -1.32 -7.09
N SER A 191 25.81 -0.63 -7.05
CA SER A 191 25.70 0.79 -7.32
C SER A 191 24.85 1.46 -6.26
N VAL A 192 25.09 2.75 -6.07
CA VAL A 192 24.33 3.61 -5.18
C VAL A 192 23.78 4.79 -5.96
N SER A 193 22.56 5.18 -5.63
CA SER A 193 21.96 6.43 -6.09
C SER A 193 21.41 7.19 -4.89
N ALA A 194 21.61 8.50 -4.88
CA ALA A 194 21.10 9.38 -3.84
C ALA A 194 20.01 10.29 -4.40
N GLY A 195 19.09 10.66 -3.52
CA GLY A 195 17.99 11.56 -3.82
C GLY A 195 17.33 12.03 -2.53
N ILE A 196 16.10 12.47 -2.64
CA ILE A 196 15.25 12.84 -1.52
C ILE A 196 13.96 12.03 -1.54
N ILE A 197 13.25 12.05 -0.42
CA ILE A 197 11.83 11.68 -0.41
C ILE A 197 11.06 12.76 -1.15
N SER A 198 10.48 12.43 -2.30
CA SER A 198 9.68 13.35 -3.11
C SER A 198 8.21 13.36 -2.68
N ALA A 199 7.70 12.24 -2.20
CA ALA A 199 6.33 12.10 -1.67
C ALA A 199 6.23 10.86 -0.77
N ARG A 200 5.17 10.79 0.04
CA ARG A 200 4.84 9.63 0.89
C ARG A 200 3.40 9.18 0.64
N ASN A 201 3.04 8.01 1.17
CA ASN A 201 1.67 7.49 1.14
C ASN A 201 1.11 7.38 -0.28
N ARG A 202 1.95 6.93 -1.21
CA ARG A 202 1.55 6.71 -2.60
C ARG A 202 0.93 5.33 -2.75
N GLU A 203 -0.27 5.32 -3.30
CA GLU A 203 -0.94 4.12 -3.79
C GLU A 203 -0.70 4.01 -5.30
N LEU A 204 -0.35 2.81 -5.78
CA LEU A 204 -0.18 2.55 -7.22
C LEU A 204 -1.34 1.70 -7.73
N SER A 205 -1.45 0.47 -7.24
CA SER A 205 -2.46 -0.50 -7.70
C SER A 205 -2.83 -1.56 -6.66
N GLY A 206 -2.03 -1.73 -5.62
CA GLY A 206 -2.23 -2.73 -4.58
C GLY A 206 -3.02 -2.18 -3.38
N PRO A 207 -3.88 -2.99 -2.76
CA PRO A 207 -4.71 -2.56 -1.64
C PRO A 207 -3.92 -2.32 -0.33
N TYR A 208 -2.65 -2.72 -0.29
CA TYR A 208 -1.74 -2.50 0.84
C TYR A 208 -0.60 -1.55 0.48
N ASP A 209 -0.70 -0.84 -0.64
CA ASP A 209 0.33 0.07 -1.08
C ASP A 209 0.50 1.21 -0.07
N ASP A 210 1.75 1.42 0.32
CA ASP A 210 2.23 2.59 1.05
C ASP A 210 3.66 2.90 0.57
N TYR A 211 3.76 3.45 -0.64
CA TYR A 211 5.05 3.73 -1.25
C TYR A 211 5.61 5.10 -0.82
N ILE A 212 6.91 5.10 -0.54
CA ILE A 212 7.76 6.28 -0.52
C ILE A 212 8.20 6.55 -1.96
N GLN A 213 7.90 7.74 -2.45
CA GLN A 213 8.39 8.21 -3.75
C GLN A 213 9.74 8.90 -3.57
N THR A 214 10.71 8.57 -4.42
CA THR A 214 12.03 9.20 -4.44
C THR A 214 12.50 9.52 -5.86
N ASP A 215 13.32 10.55 -5.99
CA ASP A 215 14.04 10.90 -7.20
C ASP A 215 15.43 10.23 -7.30
N ALA A 216 15.84 9.48 -6.27
CA ALA A 216 16.98 8.56 -6.36
C ALA A 216 16.77 7.61 -7.55
N ALA A 217 17.83 7.40 -8.33
CA ALA A 217 17.74 6.58 -9.53
C ALA A 217 17.49 5.09 -9.19
N ILE A 218 16.26 4.62 -9.38
CA ILE A 218 15.88 3.21 -9.29
C ILE A 218 15.78 2.62 -10.69
N ASN A 219 16.47 1.52 -10.95
CA ASN A 219 16.43 0.80 -12.23
C ASN A 219 16.28 -0.71 -11.99
N ARG A 220 16.11 -1.49 -13.05
CA ARG A 220 16.18 -2.96 -12.98
C ARG A 220 17.48 -3.41 -12.32
N GLY A 221 17.37 -4.24 -11.28
CA GLY A 221 18.49 -4.69 -10.44
C GLY A 221 18.64 -3.92 -9.12
N ASN A 222 17.92 -2.80 -8.92
CA ASN A 222 17.72 -2.23 -7.58
C ASN A 222 16.46 -2.78 -6.89
N SER A 223 15.56 -3.42 -7.65
CA SER A 223 14.35 -4.06 -7.12
C SER A 223 14.69 -5.08 -6.04
N GLY A 224 14.07 -4.96 -4.87
CA GLY A 224 14.30 -5.74 -3.67
C GLY A 224 15.40 -5.18 -2.76
N GLY A 225 16.21 -4.24 -3.25
CA GLY A 225 17.24 -3.56 -2.48
C GLY A 225 16.69 -2.49 -1.53
N PRO A 226 17.49 -2.04 -0.56
CA PRO A 226 17.07 -1.08 0.45
C PRO A 226 17.06 0.37 -0.04
N LEU A 227 16.15 1.16 0.52
CA LEU A 227 16.20 2.62 0.56
C LEU A 227 16.60 3.05 1.97
N PHE A 228 17.79 3.62 2.12
CA PHE A 228 18.35 4.03 3.40
C PHE A 228 18.05 5.49 3.73
N ASN A 229 17.85 5.77 5.03
CA ASN A 229 18.00 7.12 5.57
C ASN A 229 19.48 7.44 5.85
N MET A 230 19.75 8.67 6.29
CA MET A 230 21.12 9.11 6.60
C MET A 230 21.75 8.46 7.84
N ASP A 231 20.96 7.74 8.64
CA ASP A 231 21.44 7.02 9.83
C ASP A 231 21.80 5.55 9.49
N GLY A 232 21.60 5.10 8.24
CA GLY A 232 21.89 3.74 7.79
C GLY A 232 20.77 2.73 8.05
N GLU A 233 19.58 3.21 8.37
CA GLU A 233 18.40 2.37 8.59
C GLU A 233 17.59 2.25 7.29
N VAL A 234 17.02 1.07 7.05
CA VAL A 234 16.16 0.82 5.89
C VAL A 234 14.79 1.44 6.14
N ILE A 235 14.44 2.49 5.39
CA ILE A 235 13.13 3.14 5.45
C ILE A 235 12.17 2.69 4.34
N GLY A 236 12.66 1.90 3.37
CA GLY A 236 11.81 1.24 2.39
C GLY A 236 12.54 0.19 1.55
N VAL A 237 11.77 -0.58 0.78
CA VAL A 237 12.28 -1.59 -0.15
C VAL A 237 11.97 -1.16 -1.58
N ASN A 238 13.01 -0.91 -2.38
CA ASN A 238 12.89 -0.44 -3.76
C ASN A 238 12.10 -1.47 -4.57
N THR A 239 10.96 -1.09 -5.15
CA THR A 239 10.04 -2.05 -5.76
C THR A 239 9.75 -1.72 -7.22
N ALA A 240 9.34 -0.49 -7.51
CA ALA A 240 8.82 -0.12 -8.81
C ALA A 240 9.33 1.24 -9.30
N ILE A 241 9.18 1.48 -10.60
CA ILE A 241 9.35 2.79 -11.24
C ILE A 241 8.17 3.05 -12.16
N ILE A 242 7.83 4.33 -12.34
CA ILE A 242 6.97 4.76 -13.44
C ILE A 242 7.89 5.30 -14.53
N SER A 243 7.97 4.59 -15.65
CA SER A 243 8.82 4.99 -16.79
C SER A 243 8.26 4.51 -18.13
N PRO A 244 8.14 5.40 -19.13
CA PRO A 244 7.81 5.00 -20.50
C PRO A 244 8.89 4.14 -21.18
N SER A 245 10.16 4.32 -20.81
CA SER A 245 11.31 3.67 -21.45
C SER A 245 11.87 2.49 -20.65
N GLY A 246 11.41 2.31 -19.40
CA GLY A 246 11.92 1.29 -18.47
C GLY A 246 13.19 1.68 -17.71
N GLY A 247 13.72 2.90 -17.91
CA GLY A 247 14.79 3.50 -17.10
C GLY A 247 14.28 4.61 -16.18
N SER A 248 15.00 4.92 -15.11
CA SER A 248 14.60 5.97 -14.16
C SER A 248 14.42 7.33 -14.84
N ILE A 249 13.30 7.99 -14.55
CA ILE A 249 13.03 9.40 -14.87
C ILE A 249 12.84 10.25 -13.60
N GLY A 250 13.31 9.75 -12.45
CA GLY A 250 13.12 10.40 -11.13
C GLY A 250 11.78 10.07 -10.45
N LEU A 251 11.13 8.98 -10.85
CA LEU A 251 9.90 8.47 -10.25
C LEU A 251 10.11 7.04 -9.75
N GLY A 252 10.91 6.90 -8.69
CA GLY A 252 11.15 5.64 -7.98
C GLY A 252 10.19 5.45 -6.82
N PHE A 253 9.80 4.20 -6.56
CA PHE A 253 8.86 3.82 -5.51
C PHE A 253 9.44 2.70 -4.63
N SER A 254 9.44 2.94 -3.32
CA SER A 254 9.90 1.98 -2.31
C SER A 254 8.79 1.69 -1.31
N MET A 255 8.47 0.41 -1.07
CA MET A 255 7.46 0.03 -0.08
C MET A 255 7.98 0.44 1.31
N ALA A 256 7.20 1.23 2.05
CA ALA A 256 7.64 1.80 3.33
C ALA A 256 8.02 0.73 4.36
N SER A 257 9.08 0.96 5.15
CA SER A 257 9.57 -0.02 6.13
C SER A 257 8.52 -0.39 7.18
N ASN A 258 7.64 0.53 7.59
CA ASN A 258 6.58 0.22 8.56
C ASN A 258 5.51 -0.71 7.98
N THR A 259 5.40 -0.81 6.65
CA THR A 259 4.57 -1.80 5.96
C THR A 259 5.30 -3.14 5.81
N VAL A 260 6.61 -3.10 5.54
CA VAL A 260 7.43 -4.29 5.29
C VAL A 260 7.81 -5.06 6.56
N ASP A 261 8.25 -4.38 7.62
CA ASP A 261 8.79 -5.00 8.84
C ASP A 261 7.79 -5.97 9.53
N PRO A 262 6.49 -5.63 9.69
CA PRO A 262 5.51 -6.58 10.24
C PRO A 262 5.32 -7.83 9.37
N VAL A 263 5.39 -7.68 8.05
CA VAL A 263 5.29 -8.82 7.11
C VAL A 263 6.52 -9.70 7.22
N VAL A 264 7.72 -9.12 7.22
CA VAL A 264 8.98 -9.85 7.41
C VAL A 264 8.96 -10.65 8.72
N LYS A 265 8.48 -10.06 9.82
CA LYS A 265 8.32 -10.76 11.11
C LYS A 265 7.40 -11.98 11.00
N GLN A 266 6.24 -11.83 10.37
CA GLN A 266 5.30 -12.93 10.17
C GLN A 266 5.86 -14.03 9.26
N LEU A 267 6.53 -13.66 8.16
CA LEU A 267 7.17 -14.63 7.28
C LEU A 267 8.26 -15.42 8.01
N LYS A 268 9.06 -14.77 8.86
CA LYS A 268 10.06 -15.45 9.70
C LYS A 268 9.44 -16.40 10.72
N GLU A 269 8.33 -16.00 11.34
CA GLU A 269 7.70 -16.75 12.44
C GLU A 269 6.80 -17.89 11.94
N TYR A 270 6.01 -17.65 10.90
CA TYR A 270 4.95 -18.55 10.43
C TYR A 270 5.19 -19.11 9.03
N GLY A 271 6.14 -18.55 8.26
CA GLY A 271 6.33 -18.87 6.84
C GLY A 271 5.29 -18.25 5.89
N GLU A 272 4.29 -17.55 6.43
CA GLU A 272 3.16 -16.97 5.71
C GLU A 272 2.68 -15.69 6.39
N VAL A 273 1.98 -14.83 5.65
CA VAL A 273 1.35 -13.61 6.21
C VAL A 273 -0.09 -13.90 6.59
N ARG A 274 -0.45 -13.58 7.83
CA ARG A 274 -1.79 -13.76 8.39
C ARG A 274 -2.44 -12.40 8.56
N ARG A 275 -3.12 -11.94 7.51
CA ARG A 275 -3.86 -10.68 7.52
C ARG A 275 -5.23 -10.85 8.14
N GLY A 276 -5.61 -9.88 8.97
CA GLY A 276 -6.99 -9.72 9.38
C GLY A 276 -7.91 -9.60 8.16
N TRP A 277 -9.09 -10.19 8.27
CA TRP A 277 -10.12 -10.15 7.25
C TRP A 277 -11.44 -9.78 7.90
N LEU A 278 -12.10 -8.77 7.33
CA LEU A 278 -13.38 -8.26 7.82
C LEU A 278 -14.57 -8.95 7.14
N GLY A 279 -14.42 -9.44 5.90
CA GLY A 279 -15.53 -10.07 5.16
C GLY A 279 -16.50 -9.09 4.53
N VAL A 280 -16.00 -8.01 3.93
CA VAL A 280 -16.83 -6.98 3.28
C VAL A 280 -16.29 -6.58 1.91
N ASN A 281 -17.19 -6.22 0.99
CA ASN A 281 -16.87 -5.39 -0.17
C ASN A 281 -17.09 -3.94 0.21
N ILE A 282 -16.14 -3.05 -0.12
CA ILE A 282 -16.16 -1.66 0.33
C ILE A 282 -15.88 -0.69 -0.82
N GLY A 283 -16.25 0.57 -0.62
CA GLY A 283 -15.86 1.70 -1.45
C GLY A 283 -15.51 2.92 -0.60
N SER A 284 -14.87 3.92 -1.20
CA SER A 284 -14.66 5.22 -0.56
C SER A 284 -15.91 6.09 -0.70
N VAL A 285 -16.19 6.90 0.33
CA VAL A 285 -17.26 7.91 0.28
C VAL A 285 -16.79 9.12 -0.52
N ASN A 286 -17.64 9.62 -1.41
CA ASN A 286 -17.39 10.88 -2.13
C ASN A 286 -18.31 12.01 -1.63
N ASP A 287 -18.11 13.23 -2.13
CA ASP A 287 -18.87 14.42 -1.69
C ASP A 287 -20.39 14.29 -1.82
N GLU A 288 -20.86 13.66 -2.91
CA GLU A 288 -22.29 13.49 -3.16
C GLU A 288 -22.89 12.45 -2.21
N MET A 289 -22.19 11.34 -1.98
CA MET A 289 -22.57 10.32 -1.00
C MET A 289 -22.57 10.89 0.42
N ALA A 290 -21.57 11.71 0.78
CA ALA A 290 -21.49 12.33 2.09
C ALA A 290 -22.73 13.17 2.40
N LYS A 291 -23.14 14.02 1.46
CA LYS A 291 -24.36 14.83 1.57
C LYS A 291 -25.62 13.97 1.69
N ALA A 292 -25.73 12.93 0.86
CA ALA A 292 -26.89 12.03 0.88
C ALA A 292 -27.00 11.22 2.19
N LEU A 293 -25.87 10.89 2.81
CA LEU A 293 -25.76 10.14 4.07
C LEU A 293 -25.78 11.04 5.32
N GLY A 294 -25.77 12.37 5.16
CA GLY A 294 -25.72 13.32 6.27
C GLY A 294 -24.37 13.34 7.00
N LEU A 295 -23.27 13.07 6.28
CA LEU A 295 -21.90 13.22 6.75
C LEU A 295 -21.45 14.68 6.59
N ASP A 296 -20.74 15.20 7.59
CA ASP A 296 -20.13 16.55 7.52
C ASP A 296 -19.00 16.61 6.48
N GLU A 297 -18.27 15.51 6.29
CA GLU A 297 -17.09 15.39 5.42
C GLU A 297 -17.14 14.07 4.63
N PRO A 298 -16.58 14.00 3.40
CA PRO A 298 -16.53 12.81 2.56
C PRO A 298 -15.46 11.81 3.03
N THR A 299 -15.63 11.27 4.24
CA THR A 299 -14.68 10.37 4.87
C THR A 299 -15.30 9.03 5.24
N GLY A 300 -14.47 7.99 5.26
CA GLY A 300 -14.86 6.64 5.63
C GLY A 300 -14.88 5.65 4.47
N ALA A 301 -15.09 4.39 4.83
CA ALA A 301 -15.27 3.29 3.90
C ALA A 301 -16.71 2.79 3.98
N ILE A 302 -17.47 2.92 2.89
CA ILE A 302 -18.85 2.46 2.80
C ILE A 302 -18.89 0.97 2.42
N ILE A 303 -19.68 0.18 3.13
CA ILE A 303 -19.87 -1.25 2.87
C ILE A 303 -20.86 -1.44 1.70
N ARG A 304 -20.40 -2.10 0.65
CA ARG A 304 -21.19 -2.48 -0.54
C ARG A 304 -21.83 -3.85 -0.39
N ASP A 305 -21.09 -4.80 0.19
CA ASP A 305 -21.54 -6.15 0.48
C ASP A 305 -20.94 -6.65 1.79
N VAL A 306 -21.66 -7.54 2.46
CA VAL A 306 -21.18 -8.27 3.63
C VAL A 306 -21.19 -9.76 3.29
N PHE A 307 -20.01 -10.38 3.30
CA PHE A 307 -19.86 -11.81 3.11
C PHE A 307 -20.04 -12.56 4.43
N ASP A 308 -20.26 -13.87 4.38
CA ASP A 308 -20.21 -14.71 5.58
C ASP A 308 -18.85 -14.57 6.28
N GLY A 309 -18.88 -14.31 7.60
CA GLY A 309 -17.67 -14.13 8.40
C GLY A 309 -17.75 -12.93 9.36
N PRO A 310 -16.59 -12.38 9.78
CA PRO A 310 -16.45 -11.42 10.88
C PRO A 310 -17.43 -10.25 10.89
N ALA A 311 -17.60 -9.58 9.75
CA ALA A 311 -18.51 -8.45 9.64
C ALA A 311 -19.97 -8.85 9.84
N LYS A 312 -20.40 -9.94 9.19
CA LYS A 312 -21.77 -10.46 9.31
C LYS A 312 -22.05 -10.92 10.74
N ASP A 313 -21.11 -11.65 11.35
CA ASP A 313 -21.21 -12.14 12.72
C ASP A 313 -21.29 -11.00 13.75
N ALA A 314 -20.58 -9.89 13.49
CA ALA A 314 -20.62 -8.69 14.32
C ALA A 314 -21.83 -7.78 14.06
N GLY A 315 -22.64 -8.07 13.02
CA GLY A 315 -23.82 -7.29 12.67
C GLY A 315 -23.53 -6.00 11.90
N LEU A 316 -22.38 -5.93 11.22
CA LEU A 316 -22.15 -4.94 10.16
C LEU A 316 -23.09 -5.21 9.00
N LYS A 317 -23.53 -4.14 8.34
CA LYS A 317 -24.52 -4.20 7.27
C LYS A 317 -24.02 -3.46 6.04
N THR A 318 -24.55 -3.85 4.88
CA THR A 318 -24.49 -3.04 3.67
C THR A 318 -24.95 -1.62 3.98
N MET A 319 -24.33 -0.63 3.33
CA MET A 319 -24.52 0.81 3.54
C MET A 319 -23.99 1.39 4.86
N ASP A 320 -23.44 0.59 5.78
CA ASP A 320 -22.67 1.17 6.89
C ASP A 320 -21.45 1.93 6.35
N VAL A 321 -21.18 3.11 6.92
CA VAL A 321 -19.91 3.81 6.67
C VAL A 321 -18.99 3.63 7.86
N ILE A 322 -17.90 2.88 7.69
CA ILE A 322 -16.87 2.74 8.72
C ILE A 322 -16.02 4.01 8.75
N VAL A 323 -16.06 4.73 9.86
CA VAL A 323 -15.33 6.01 10.06
C VAL A 323 -14.15 5.87 11.02
N MET A 324 -14.13 4.82 11.84
CA MET A 324 -13.02 4.50 12.72
C MET A 324 -12.90 2.98 12.90
N PHE A 325 -11.68 2.48 12.88
CA PHE A 325 -11.39 1.06 13.07
C PHE A 325 -10.14 0.91 13.94
N ASP A 326 -10.24 0.17 15.04
CA ASP A 326 -9.15 0.00 16.02
C ASP A 326 -8.59 1.32 16.58
N GLY A 327 -9.48 2.29 16.82
CA GLY A 327 -9.09 3.64 17.27
C GLY A 327 -8.37 4.49 16.22
N LYS A 328 -8.20 4.00 14.98
CA LYS A 328 -7.65 4.75 13.85
C LYS A 328 -8.76 5.30 12.98
N GLU A 329 -8.64 6.56 12.58
CA GLU A 329 -9.56 7.18 11.63
C GLU A 329 -9.45 6.49 10.26
N VAL A 330 -10.62 6.23 9.66
CA VAL A 330 -10.70 5.62 8.33
C VAL A 330 -10.98 6.74 7.34
N ALA A 331 -9.93 7.22 6.68
CA ALA A 331 -10.06 8.30 5.71
C ALA A 331 -10.87 7.85 4.47
N ASP A 332 -10.57 6.65 3.98
CA ASP A 332 -11.13 6.06 2.76
C ASP A 332 -11.08 4.51 2.82
N SER A 333 -11.51 3.85 1.74
CA SER A 333 -11.47 2.39 1.65
C SER A 333 -10.06 1.80 1.69
N GLY A 334 -9.06 2.44 1.11
CA GLY A 334 -7.66 1.97 1.14
C GLY A 334 -7.09 2.02 2.56
N ALA A 335 -7.40 3.08 3.31
CA ALA A 335 -7.06 3.21 4.72
C ALA A 335 -7.66 2.06 5.54
N LEU A 336 -8.93 1.72 5.32
CA LEU A 336 -9.55 0.58 6.00
C LEU A 336 -8.85 -0.74 5.66
N VAL A 337 -8.52 -1.00 4.39
CA VAL A 337 -7.83 -2.25 4.00
C VAL A 337 -6.47 -2.37 4.70
N ARG A 338 -5.68 -1.29 4.72
CA ARG A 338 -4.39 -1.26 5.44
C ARG A 338 -4.56 -1.51 6.94
N ILE A 339 -5.52 -0.85 7.58
CA ILE A 339 -5.78 -1.01 9.02
C ILE A 339 -6.18 -2.46 9.32
N VAL A 340 -7.16 -3.01 8.59
CA VAL A 340 -7.65 -4.39 8.79
C VAL A 340 -6.54 -5.41 8.52
N GLY A 341 -5.79 -5.26 7.42
CA GLY A 341 -4.72 -6.19 7.07
C GLY A 341 -3.51 -6.16 8.00
N GLY A 342 -3.25 -5.02 8.65
CA GLY A 342 -2.22 -4.88 9.68
C GLY A 342 -2.65 -5.34 11.07
N THR A 343 -3.93 -5.66 11.27
CA THR A 343 -4.45 -6.12 12.56
C THR A 343 -4.38 -7.65 12.65
N PRO A 344 -3.93 -8.22 13.79
CA PRO A 344 -3.83 -9.67 13.95
C PRO A 344 -5.17 -10.39 13.77
N VAL A 345 -5.12 -11.58 13.14
CA VAL A 345 -6.25 -12.51 13.11
C VAL A 345 -6.67 -12.87 14.54
N GLY A 346 -7.98 -12.88 14.80
CA GLY A 346 -8.58 -13.15 16.10
C GLY A 346 -8.64 -11.94 17.04
N ALA A 347 -8.07 -10.79 16.65
CA ALA A 347 -8.18 -9.58 17.44
C ALA A 347 -9.64 -9.09 17.49
N THR A 348 -10.09 -8.68 18.68
CA THR A 348 -11.37 -7.97 18.85
C THR A 348 -11.14 -6.49 18.70
N VAL A 349 -11.78 -5.88 17.72
CA VAL A 349 -11.57 -4.50 17.31
C VAL A 349 -12.86 -3.69 17.47
N LYS A 350 -12.73 -2.54 18.14
CA LYS A 350 -13.82 -1.55 18.18
C LYS A 350 -13.92 -0.82 16.85
N THR A 351 -15.07 -0.94 16.21
CA THR A 351 -15.40 -0.32 14.93
C THR A 351 -16.49 0.73 15.14
N ILE A 352 -16.29 1.96 14.66
CA ILE A 352 -17.33 3.00 14.66
C ILE A 352 -17.88 3.13 13.25
N VAL A 353 -19.19 2.91 13.12
CA VAL A 353 -19.92 3.06 11.86
C VAL A 353 -20.95 4.16 11.93
N LEU A 354 -21.25 4.78 10.79
CA LEU A 354 -22.44 5.58 10.59
C LEU A 354 -23.53 4.71 9.95
N ARG A 355 -24.67 4.60 10.63
CA ARG A 355 -25.87 3.92 10.16
C ARG A 355 -27.09 4.79 10.49
N ASP A 356 -27.93 5.05 9.50
CA ASP A 356 -29.12 5.90 9.61
C ASP A 356 -28.81 7.29 10.18
N GLY A 357 -27.68 7.87 9.76
CA GLY A 357 -27.18 9.16 10.26
C GLY A 357 -26.68 9.15 11.72
N LYS A 358 -26.56 7.98 12.36
CA LYS A 358 -26.11 7.84 13.76
C LYS A 358 -24.82 7.06 13.86
N ARG A 359 -23.92 7.51 14.75
CA ARG A 359 -22.70 6.78 15.08
C ARG A 359 -23.01 5.59 15.98
N MET A 360 -22.58 4.40 15.57
CA MET A 360 -22.71 3.15 16.32
C MET A 360 -21.32 2.57 16.59
N SER A 361 -21.12 1.99 17.77
CA SER A 361 -19.90 1.22 18.09
C SER A 361 -20.24 -0.26 17.99
N ILE A 362 -19.50 -0.98 17.15
CA ILE A 362 -19.64 -2.42 16.92
C ILE A 362 -18.27 -3.06 17.17
N ASP A 363 -18.21 -4.05 18.05
CA ASP A 363 -16.98 -4.81 18.28
C ASP A 363 -16.93 -5.99 17.30
N VAL A 364 -15.85 -6.09 16.53
CA VAL A 364 -15.68 -7.10 15.47
C VAL A 364 -14.48 -7.97 15.79
N VAL A 365 -14.63 -9.29 15.73
CA VAL A 365 -13.52 -10.23 15.88
C VAL A 365 -12.98 -10.57 14.49
N LEU A 366 -11.77 -10.12 14.16
CA LEU A 366 -11.20 -10.35 12.84
C LEU A 366 -10.92 -11.82 12.57
N GLY A 367 -11.26 -12.26 11.37
CA GLY A 367 -11.01 -13.61 10.87
C GLY A 367 -9.80 -13.64 9.94
N GLN A 368 -9.48 -14.83 9.44
CA GLN A 368 -8.58 -15.01 8.31
C GLN A 368 -9.43 -15.17 7.04
N ARG A 369 -9.00 -14.57 5.93
CA ARG A 369 -9.72 -14.67 4.65
C ARG A 369 -9.78 -16.14 4.20
N PRO A 370 -10.97 -16.68 3.90
CA PRO A 370 -11.09 -18.00 3.28
C PRO A 370 -10.51 -18.00 1.86
N GLU A 371 -9.91 -19.12 1.44
CA GLU A 371 -9.53 -19.33 0.04
C GLU A 371 -10.79 -19.38 -0.85
N PRO A 372 -10.82 -18.76 -2.06
CA PRO A 372 -12.06 -18.56 -2.79
C PRO A 372 -12.52 -19.84 -3.51
N ASN A 373 -13.78 -20.26 -3.31
CA ASN A 373 -14.56 -20.97 -4.34
C ASN A 373 -16.07 -21.10 -4.03
N ALA A 374 -16.84 -21.28 -5.13
CA ALA A 374 -18.18 -21.90 -5.31
C ALA A 374 -19.44 -21.00 -5.09
N LEU A 375 -20.57 -21.04 -5.84
CA LEU A 375 -21.17 -21.98 -6.83
C LEU A 375 -22.45 -21.37 -7.51
N ALA A 376 -23.10 -22.12 -8.43
CA ALA A 376 -24.22 -21.76 -9.35
C ALA A 376 -25.55 -22.59 -9.21
N GLN A 377 -26.65 -22.09 -9.83
CA GLN A 377 -27.78 -22.75 -10.60
C GLN A 377 -29.24 -23.02 -10.07
N SER A 378 -30.25 -22.40 -10.76
CA SER A 378 -31.62 -22.80 -11.31
C SER A 378 -32.80 -23.28 -10.39
N ASP A 379 -34.13 -23.05 -10.59
CA ASP A 379 -35.05 -22.90 -11.78
C ASP A 379 -36.52 -22.39 -11.42
N LYS A 380 -37.18 -21.57 -12.30
CA LYS A 380 -38.64 -21.42 -12.73
C LYS A 380 -39.81 -20.69 -11.96
N PRO A 381 -40.85 -20.12 -12.66
CA PRO A 381 -41.10 -18.66 -12.71
C PRO A 381 -42.54 -18.13 -12.37
N ALA A 382 -42.68 -16.80 -12.24
CA ALA A 382 -43.93 -16.02 -12.42
C ALA A 382 -43.63 -14.58 -12.94
N GLU A 383 -44.55 -14.00 -13.73
CA GLU A 383 -44.44 -12.71 -14.44
C GLU A 383 -44.77 -11.49 -13.54
N PRO A 384 -44.03 -10.35 -13.59
CA PRO A 384 -44.29 -9.20 -12.74
C PRO A 384 -44.95 -8.00 -13.44
N GLU A 385 -45.63 -7.19 -12.62
CA GLU A 385 -46.29 -5.94 -12.98
C GLU A 385 -45.28 -4.78 -13.18
N GLN A 386 -45.66 -3.78 -13.98
CA GLN A 386 -44.81 -2.62 -14.32
C GLN A 386 -45.41 -1.32 -13.78
N GLN A 387 -44.57 -0.47 -13.17
CA GLN A 387 -44.90 0.90 -12.77
C GLN A 387 -43.77 1.88 -13.13
N GLY A 388 -44.13 3.15 -13.34
CA GLY A 388 -43.19 4.23 -13.66
C GLY A 388 -42.93 5.16 -12.47
N LEU A 389 -41.66 5.48 -12.20
CA LEU A 389 -41.22 6.37 -11.10
C LEU A 389 -40.06 7.26 -11.58
N LEU A 390 -40.19 8.60 -11.52
CA LEU A 390 -39.11 9.56 -11.86
C LEU A 390 -38.43 9.33 -13.25
N GLY A 391 -39.20 8.89 -14.25
CA GLY A 391 -38.68 8.56 -15.60
C GLY A 391 -38.02 7.18 -15.69
N MET A 392 -38.10 6.37 -14.63
CA MET A 392 -37.72 4.95 -14.60
C MET A 392 -38.92 4.08 -14.93
N GLN A 393 -38.72 3.06 -15.76
CA GLN A 393 -39.65 1.95 -15.90
C GLN A 393 -39.12 0.76 -15.10
N LEU A 394 -39.84 0.37 -14.06
CA LEU A 394 -39.40 -0.61 -13.08
C LEU A 394 -40.15 -1.94 -13.25
N SER A 395 -39.50 -3.03 -12.90
CA SER A 395 -40.07 -4.39 -12.91
C SER A 395 -39.43 -5.22 -11.81
N GLU A 396 -40.20 -6.12 -11.19
CA GLU A 396 -39.61 -7.10 -10.29
C GLU A 396 -38.68 -8.06 -11.06
N ILE A 397 -37.66 -8.58 -10.38
CA ILE A 397 -36.69 -9.48 -10.99
C ILE A 397 -37.31 -10.87 -11.12
N THR A 398 -37.44 -11.37 -12.35
CA THR A 398 -37.81 -12.78 -12.57
C THR A 398 -36.58 -13.70 -12.50
N PRO A 399 -36.75 -15.00 -12.24
CA PRO A 399 -35.66 -15.97 -12.26
C PRO A 399 -34.90 -16.04 -13.60
N ASP A 400 -35.60 -15.85 -14.73
CA ASP A 400 -34.98 -15.85 -16.05
C ASP A 400 -34.05 -14.63 -16.22
N MET A 401 -34.50 -13.45 -15.79
CA MET A 401 -33.72 -12.21 -15.81
C MET A 401 -32.50 -12.28 -14.89
N ARG A 402 -32.63 -12.95 -13.73
CA ARG A 402 -31.53 -13.17 -12.78
C ARG A 402 -30.34 -13.90 -13.43
N SER A 403 -30.62 -14.92 -14.24
CA SER A 403 -29.59 -15.71 -14.93
C SER A 403 -28.87 -14.91 -16.02
N ASP A 404 -29.62 -14.17 -16.83
CA ASP A 404 -29.07 -13.33 -17.91
C ASP A 404 -28.19 -12.19 -17.37
N MET A 405 -28.46 -11.74 -16.14
CA MET A 405 -27.75 -10.64 -15.49
C MET A 405 -26.65 -11.08 -14.51
N ASN A 406 -26.38 -12.39 -14.42
CA ASN A 406 -25.38 -12.98 -13.52
C ASN A 406 -25.58 -12.59 -12.03
N LEU A 407 -26.83 -12.51 -11.59
CA LEU A 407 -27.20 -12.14 -10.21
C LEU A 407 -27.30 -13.41 -9.34
N SER A 408 -26.79 -13.35 -8.10
CA SER A 408 -26.90 -14.48 -7.16
C SER A 408 -28.31 -14.60 -6.59
N ASP A 409 -28.62 -15.77 -5.99
CA ASP A 409 -29.96 -16.02 -5.49
C ASP A 409 -30.38 -15.14 -4.30
N GLU A 410 -29.38 -14.59 -3.62
CA GLU A 410 -29.52 -13.74 -2.44
C GLU A 410 -29.83 -12.28 -2.80
N VAL A 411 -29.67 -11.87 -4.06
CA VAL A 411 -29.91 -10.49 -4.49
C VAL A 411 -31.40 -10.26 -4.76
N THR A 412 -32.08 -9.61 -3.83
CA THR A 412 -33.43 -9.04 -4.01
C THR A 412 -33.33 -7.59 -4.49
N GLY A 413 -34.35 -7.12 -5.22
CA GLY A 413 -34.32 -5.79 -5.81
C GLY A 413 -35.35 -5.56 -6.90
N VAL A 414 -35.37 -4.33 -7.40
CA VAL A 414 -36.22 -3.89 -8.50
C VAL A 414 -35.36 -3.63 -9.74
N LEU A 415 -35.69 -4.29 -10.85
CA LEU A 415 -35.00 -4.07 -12.12
C LEU A 415 -35.47 -2.78 -12.79
N LEU A 416 -34.49 -2.02 -13.29
CA LEU A 416 -34.69 -0.89 -14.17
C LEU A 416 -34.72 -1.35 -15.65
N LEU A 417 -35.91 -1.39 -16.23
CA LEU A 417 -36.13 -1.79 -17.63
C LEU A 417 -35.71 -0.72 -18.62
N SER A 418 -36.05 0.53 -18.32
CA SER A 418 -35.73 1.67 -19.16
C SER A 418 -35.65 2.95 -18.33
N VAL A 419 -34.92 3.92 -18.85
CA VAL A 419 -34.79 5.25 -18.26
C VAL A 419 -35.03 6.27 -19.36
N GLU A 420 -35.92 7.23 -19.11
CA GLU A 420 -36.13 8.36 -20.01
C GLU A 420 -34.86 9.23 -20.06
N VAL A 421 -34.41 9.54 -21.27
CA VAL A 421 -33.10 10.17 -21.53
C VAL A 421 -32.94 11.53 -20.83
N ASP A 422 -34.03 12.27 -20.65
CA ASP A 422 -34.04 13.61 -20.04
C ASP A 422 -34.47 13.59 -18.55
N SER A 423 -34.52 12.41 -17.92
CA SER A 423 -34.94 12.26 -16.52
C SER A 423 -33.81 12.52 -15.50
N LEU A 424 -34.20 12.83 -14.26
CA LEU A 424 -33.26 12.90 -13.13
C LEU A 424 -32.54 11.56 -12.89
N ALA A 425 -33.21 10.44 -13.16
CA ALA A 425 -32.61 9.11 -13.09
C ALA A 425 -31.46 8.94 -14.09
N ALA A 426 -31.66 9.32 -15.37
CA ALA A 426 -30.61 9.28 -16.38
C ALA A 426 -29.45 10.23 -16.04
N ALA A 427 -29.75 11.45 -15.59
CA ALA A 427 -28.75 12.43 -15.17
C ALA A 427 -27.93 11.98 -13.94
N SER A 428 -28.49 11.09 -13.11
CA SER A 428 -27.82 10.50 -11.95
C SER A 428 -26.97 9.27 -12.30
N GLY A 429 -27.00 8.81 -13.57
CA GLY A 429 -26.21 7.68 -14.05
C GLY A 429 -26.88 6.31 -13.96
N LEU A 430 -28.17 6.27 -13.62
CA LEU A 430 -28.99 5.06 -13.73
C LEU A 430 -29.15 4.66 -15.19
N ALA A 431 -29.10 3.36 -15.46
CA ALA A 431 -29.25 2.81 -16.80
C ALA A 431 -30.15 1.57 -16.79
N ALA A 432 -30.75 1.29 -17.96
CA ALA A 432 -31.45 0.03 -18.17
C ALA A 432 -30.53 -1.16 -17.87
N GLY A 433 -31.04 -2.15 -17.14
CA GLY A 433 -30.27 -3.27 -16.62
C GLY A 433 -29.70 -3.07 -15.22
N ASP A 434 -29.90 -1.91 -14.59
CA ASP A 434 -29.59 -1.75 -13.16
C ASP A 434 -30.65 -2.45 -12.30
N VAL A 435 -30.21 -3.19 -11.27
CA VAL A 435 -31.11 -3.66 -10.21
C VAL A 435 -30.93 -2.82 -8.97
N ILE A 436 -31.96 -2.12 -8.52
CA ILE A 436 -31.96 -1.33 -7.30
C ILE A 436 -32.22 -2.26 -6.12
N THR A 437 -31.26 -2.34 -5.19
CA THR A 437 -31.27 -3.30 -4.07
C THR A 437 -31.39 -2.62 -2.69
N ASP A 438 -31.04 -1.34 -2.61
CA ASP A 438 -31.19 -0.52 -1.41
C ASP A 438 -31.45 0.94 -1.81
N ALA A 439 -32.27 1.62 -1.01
CA ALA A 439 -32.51 3.05 -1.10
C ALA A 439 -32.42 3.68 0.30
N ALA A 440 -31.44 4.57 0.48
CA ALA A 440 -31.18 5.29 1.72
C ALA A 440 -31.03 4.41 2.97
N GLN A 441 -30.25 3.32 2.85
CA GLN A 441 -29.97 2.36 3.93
C GLN A 441 -31.17 1.48 4.30
N ASN A 442 -32.17 1.42 3.42
CA ASN A 442 -33.31 0.51 3.53
C ASN A 442 -33.31 -0.45 2.33
N PRO A 443 -33.40 -1.77 2.57
CA PRO A 443 -33.53 -2.75 1.50
C PRO A 443 -34.74 -2.45 0.61
N VAL A 444 -34.56 -2.66 -0.70
CA VAL A 444 -35.63 -2.56 -1.69
C VAL A 444 -35.89 -3.97 -2.19
N GLU A 445 -37.04 -4.54 -1.86
CA GLU A 445 -37.48 -5.86 -2.35
C GLU A 445 -38.53 -5.71 -3.45
N GLU A 446 -39.42 -4.73 -3.31
CA GLU A 446 -40.52 -4.45 -4.23
C GLU A 446 -40.50 -2.98 -4.69
N ILE A 447 -41.24 -2.67 -5.77
CA ILE A 447 -41.35 -1.30 -6.30
C ILE A 447 -41.89 -0.34 -5.24
N ALA A 448 -42.82 -0.81 -4.39
CA ALA A 448 -43.41 -0.03 -3.31
C ALA A 448 -42.37 0.49 -2.31
N ASP A 449 -41.34 -0.31 -1.98
CA ASP A 449 -40.28 0.09 -1.05
C ASP A 449 -39.51 1.30 -1.60
N LEU A 450 -39.14 1.24 -2.88
CA LEU A 450 -38.42 2.34 -3.53
C LEU A 450 -39.26 3.62 -3.59
N VAL A 451 -40.55 3.50 -3.90
CA VAL A 451 -41.49 4.64 -3.89
C VAL A 451 -41.55 5.27 -2.49
N GLU A 452 -41.71 4.45 -1.46
CA GLU A 452 -41.75 4.91 -0.08
C GLU A 452 -40.46 5.64 0.31
N GLN A 453 -39.28 5.13 -0.06
CA GLN A 453 -38.00 5.78 0.25
C GLN A 453 -37.83 7.12 -0.47
N VAL A 454 -38.30 7.24 -1.71
CA VAL A 454 -38.30 8.50 -2.47
C VAL A 454 -39.23 9.53 -1.82
N GLU A 455 -40.44 9.12 -1.44
CA GLU A 455 -41.41 9.98 -0.76
C GLU A 455 -40.87 10.47 0.59
N ASN A 456 -40.38 9.54 1.43
CA ASN A 456 -39.79 9.86 2.73
C ASN A 456 -38.62 10.85 2.63
N ALA A 457 -37.74 10.68 1.63
CA ALA A 457 -36.62 11.59 1.42
C ALA A 457 -37.07 12.97 0.96
N THR A 458 -38.07 13.04 0.08
CA THR A 458 -38.65 14.29 -0.41
C THR A 458 -39.36 15.04 0.71
N ASP A 459 -40.15 14.36 1.53
CA ASP A 459 -40.85 14.92 2.70
C ASP A 459 -39.87 15.41 3.77
N ALA A 460 -38.73 14.74 3.92
CA ALA A 460 -37.62 15.17 4.78
C ALA A 460 -36.82 16.34 4.18
N GLY A 461 -37.17 16.84 2.99
CA GLY A 461 -36.50 17.94 2.31
C GLY A 461 -35.11 17.59 1.77
N ARG A 462 -34.82 16.31 1.51
CA ARG A 462 -33.55 15.90 0.92
C ARG A 462 -33.54 16.19 -0.57
N GLU A 463 -32.41 16.69 -1.08
CA GLU A 463 -32.20 16.97 -2.51
C GLU A 463 -31.79 15.70 -3.29
N SER A 464 -31.37 14.64 -2.59
CA SER A 464 -30.92 13.40 -3.21
C SER A 464 -31.12 12.18 -2.32
N LEU A 465 -31.12 11.02 -2.97
CA LEU A 465 -31.27 9.70 -2.37
C LEU A 465 -30.10 8.80 -2.81
N LEU A 466 -29.39 8.19 -1.86
CA LEU A 466 -28.34 7.23 -2.20
C LEU A 466 -28.96 5.86 -2.48
N LEU A 467 -28.70 5.33 -3.66
CA LEU A 467 -29.12 3.99 -4.10
C LEU A 467 -27.91 3.05 -4.17
N LEU A 468 -28.12 1.78 -3.82
CA LEU A 468 -27.23 0.69 -4.20
C LEU A 468 -27.85 -0.10 -5.35
N VAL A 469 -27.18 -0.08 -6.49
CA VAL A 469 -27.59 -0.82 -7.69
C VAL A 469 -26.63 -1.95 -8.03
N ARG A 470 -27.11 -3.00 -8.71
CA ARG A 470 -26.29 -4.04 -9.34
C ARG A 470 -26.31 -3.85 -10.84
N ARG A 471 -25.13 -3.63 -11.43
CA ARG A 471 -24.95 -3.58 -12.89
C ARG A 471 -24.01 -4.70 -13.30
N ASP A 472 -24.50 -5.61 -14.13
CA ASP A 472 -23.78 -6.84 -14.51
C ASP A 472 -23.35 -7.67 -13.27
N GLY A 473 -24.18 -7.70 -12.22
CA GLY A 473 -23.90 -8.37 -10.95
C GLY A 473 -23.05 -7.55 -9.96
N GLU A 474 -22.38 -6.50 -10.40
CA GLU A 474 -21.46 -5.72 -9.56
C GLU A 474 -22.17 -4.57 -8.80
N PRO A 475 -21.92 -4.39 -7.49
CA PRO A 475 -22.47 -3.29 -6.71
C PRO A 475 -21.96 -1.93 -7.16
N ARG A 476 -22.87 -0.96 -7.31
CA ARG A 476 -22.57 0.45 -7.60
C ARG A 476 -23.47 1.35 -6.79
N PHE A 477 -22.89 2.40 -6.21
CA PHE A 477 -23.66 3.47 -5.60
C PHE A 477 -24.05 4.51 -6.64
N VAL A 478 -25.31 4.94 -6.58
CA VAL A 478 -25.86 5.99 -7.44
C VAL A 478 -26.56 7.02 -6.57
N VAL A 479 -26.24 8.29 -6.73
CA VAL A 479 -26.89 9.39 -6.00
C VAL A 479 -28.01 9.93 -6.88
N LEU A 480 -29.24 9.47 -6.63
CA LEU A 480 -30.43 9.91 -7.36
C LEU A 480 -30.84 11.30 -6.90
N LYS A 481 -30.87 12.26 -7.82
CA LYS A 481 -31.42 13.61 -7.56
C LYS A 481 -32.94 13.56 -7.49
N LEU A 482 -33.51 14.26 -6.51
CA LEU A 482 -34.96 14.31 -6.28
C LEU A 482 -35.61 15.60 -6.80
N ASN A 483 -34.82 16.63 -7.09
CA ASN A 483 -35.28 17.96 -7.51
C ASN A 483 -34.36 18.67 -8.51
#